data_AF-A0A7Y3FCZ7-F1
#
_entry.id   AF-A0A7Y3FCZ7-F1
#
_cell.length_a   1.000
_cell.length_b   1.000
_cell.length_c   1.000
_cell.angle_alpha   90.00
_cell.angle_beta   90.00
_cell.angle_gamma   90.00
#
_symmetry.space_group_name_H-M   'P 1'
#
loop_
_entity.id
_entity.type
_entity.pdbx_description
1 polymer ?
#
loop_
_entity_poly.entity_id
_entity_poly.type
_entity_poly.pdbx_seq_one_letter_code
_entity_poly.pdbx_strand_id
1 'polypeptide(L)'
;ILHRTLESGAYTKEGVTPSICPSMDIQVSSNFERALFEAYGRDGGAVAQLMDELKGSGGFPVSQGAIGVLRDIYGSGRASEAETSQTISAMLERTGEILCPHTAVGVKVAEEQGQSATPMITLATAHAAKFPDAVEAATGVRPPLPNRMGDLYQRSERVTRVGNDLGEIEALIRKMRAK
;
A
#
# COMPACT_ATOMS: atom_id res chain seq x y z
N ILE A 1 -7.45 7.42 0.25
CA ILE A 1 -7.26 8.48 1.27
C ILE A 1 -6.10 9.43 0.92
N LEU A 2 -4.86 8.97 0.79
CA LEU A 2 -3.66 9.84 0.64
C LEU A 2 -3.71 10.83 -0.54
N HIS A 3 -4.01 10.34 -1.76
CA HIS A 3 -4.07 11.19 -2.94
C HIS A 3 -5.11 12.32 -2.78
N ARG A 4 -6.32 12.00 -2.30
CA ARG A 4 -7.35 12.99 -1.99
C ARG A 4 -6.90 14.02 -0.96
N THR A 5 -6.14 13.60 0.06
CA THR A 5 -5.58 14.53 1.04
C THR A 5 -4.62 15.50 0.39
N LEU A 6 -3.73 15.06 -0.50
CA LEU A 6 -2.84 15.96 -1.22
C LEU A 6 -3.57 16.84 -2.25
N GLU A 7 -4.69 16.40 -2.83
CA GLU A 7 -5.50 17.22 -3.74
C GLU A 7 -6.36 18.27 -3.00
N SER A 8 -6.99 17.89 -1.90
CA SER A 8 -8.03 18.71 -1.24
C SER A 8 -7.60 19.32 0.10
N GLY A 9 -6.54 18.79 0.73
CA GLY A 9 -6.22 19.06 2.13
C GLY A 9 -7.10 18.31 3.14
N ALA A 10 -8.10 17.54 2.72
CA ALA A 10 -8.95 16.78 3.64
C ALA A 10 -8.42 15.35 3.85
N TYR A 11 -8.14 14.98 5.10
CA TYR A 11 -7.82 13.60 5.48
C TYR A 11 -9.06 12.91 6.05
N THR A 12 -9.82 12.25 5.18
CA THR A 12 -11.13 11.67 5.51
C THR A 12 -11.18 10.17 5.25
N LYS A 13 -11.61 9.39 6.25
CA LYS A 13 -11.86 7.96 6.11
C LYS A 13 -13.05 7.70 5.19
N GLU A 14 -12.92 6.68 4.36
CA GLU A 14 -14.01 6.11 3.59
C GLU A 14 -13.98 4.59 3.72
N GLY A 15 -14.96 3.89 3.13
CA GLY A 15 -14.94 2.43 3.05
C GLY A 15 -13.71 1.91 2.31
N VAL A 16 -13.30 0.68 2.64
CA VAL A 16 -12.25 -0.02 1.89
C VAL A 16 -12.91 -0.75 0.73
N THR A 17 -12.41 -0.50 -0.48
CA THR A 17 -12.77 -1.28 -1.68
C THR A 17 -11.65 -2.27 -1.94
N PRO A 18 -11.91 -3.59 -1.88
CA PRO A 18 -10.92 -4.59 -2.25
C PRO A 18 -10.44 -4.38 -3.68
N SER A 19 -9.14 -4.54 -3.90
CA SER A 19 -8.52 -4.44 -5.21
C SER A 19 -7.54 -5.58 -5.49
N ILE A 20 -7.02 -5.64 -6.72
CA ILE A 20 -5.89 -6.50 -7.10
C ILE A 20 -4.56 -6.11 -6.42
N CYS A 21 -4.53 -5.02 -5.64
CA CYS A 21 -3.40 -4.57 -4.82
C CYS A 21 -3.75 -4.65 -3.31
N PRO A 22 -4.08 -5.83 -2.75
CA PRO A 22 -4.69 -5.93 -1.42
C PRO A 22 -3.83 -5.37 -0.28
N SER A 23 -2.51 -5.27 -0.46
CA SER A 23 -1.61 -4.70 0.55
C SER A 23 -1.69 -3.18 0.64
N MET A 24 -2.37 -2.52 -0.30
CA MET A 24 -2.58 -1.07 -0.35
C MET A 24 -4.04 -0.67 -0.08
N ASP A 25 -4.92 -1.64 0.17
CA ASP A 25 -6.35 -1.43 0.47
C ASP A 25 -6.54 -0.97 1.91
N ILE A 26 -6.24 0.30 2.17
CA ILE A 26 -6.24 0.90 3.50
C ILE A 26 -7.35 1.95 3.67
N GLN A 27 -7.95 1.97 4.87
CA GLN A 27 -8.85 3.06 5.27
C GLN A 27 -8.08 4.27 5.83
N VAL A 28 -7.00 4.01 6.57
CA VAL A 28 -6.11 5.00 7.19
C VAL A 28 -4.68 4.57 6.93
N SER A 29 -3.81 5.52 6.56
CA SER A 29 -2.37 5.28 6.47
C SER A 29 -1.73 5.55 7.83
N SER A 30 -1.39 4.48 8.55
CA SER A 30 -0.89 4.55 9.94
C SER A 30 0.37 5.39 10.10
N ASN A 31 1.24 5.43 9.10
CA ASN A 31 2.48 6.21 9.15
C ASN A 31 2.33 7.66 8.68
N PHE A 32 1.16 8.06 8.15
CA PHE A 32 0.96 9.43 7.67
C PHE A 32 1.00 10.46 8.80
N GLU A 33 0.72 10.04 10.04
CA GLU A 33 0.93 10.84 11.25
C GLU A 33 2.36 11.39 11.36
N ARG A 34 3.37 10.62 10.95
CA ARG A 34 4.78 11.08 10.95
C ARG A 34 5.03 12.18 9.93
N ALA A 35 4.41 12.10 8.76
CA ALA A 35 4.50 13.15 7.74
C ALA A 35 3.79 14.43 8.21
N LEU A 36 2.63 14.29 8.88
CA LEU A 36 1.94 15.41 9.51
C LEU A 36 2.80 16.07 10.59
N PHE A 37 3.46 15.28 11.44
CA PHE A 37 4.36 15.82 12.47
C PHE A 37 5.46 16.70 11.88
N GLU A 38 6.14 16.26 10.81
CA GLU A 38 7.14 17.09 10.15
C GLU A 38 6.51 18.33 9.47
N ALA A 39 5.34 18.18 8.82
CA ALA A 39 4.64 19.28 8.15
C ALA A 39 4.11 20.36 9.12
N TYR A 40 3.81 19.98 10.36
CA TYR A 40 3.41 20.89 11.44
C TYR A 40 4.59 21.41 12.25
N GLY A 41 5.83 21.29 11.74
CA GLY A 41 7.01 21.81 12.43
C GLY A 41 7.32 21.09 13.74
N ARG A 42 6.98 19.79 13.81
CA ARG A 42 7.17 18.92 14.98
C ARG A 42 6.32 19.30 16.19
N ASP A 43 5.18 19.94 15.97
CA ASP A 43 4.20 20.20 17.01
C ASP A 43 3.36 18.93 17.30
N GLY A 44 3.74 18.23 18.37
CA GLY A 44 3.03 17.03 18.82
C GLY A 44 1.62 17.31 19.36
N GLY A 45 1.37 18.52 19.89
CA GLY A 45 0.04 18.91 20.38
C GLY A 45 -0.94 19.07 19.24
N ALA A 46 -0.51 19.74 18.17
CA ALA A 46 -1.31 19.88 16.95
C ALA A 46 -1.63 18.51 16.32
N VAL A 47 -0.64 17.61 16.19
CA VAL A 47 -0.86 16.27 15.62
C VAL A 47 -1.80 15.43 16.49
N ALA A 48 -1.65 15.48 17.82
CA ALA A 48 -2.54 14.77 18.74
C ALA A 48 -4.00 15.20 18.55
N GLN A 49 -4.26 16.50 18.40
CA GLN A 49 -5.60 17.02 18.13
C GLN A 49 -6.17 16.45 16.81
N LEU A 50 -5.37 16.41 15.73
CA LEU A 50 -5.82 15.81 14.45
C LEU A 50 -6.17 14.32 14.60
N MET A 51 -5.40 13.57 15.39
CA MET A 51 -5.68 12.15 15.63
C MET A 51 -6.95 11.94 16.45
N ASP A 52 -7.24 12.83 17.40
CA ASP A 52 -8.50 12.84 18.14
C ASP A 52 -9.69 13.16 17.22
N GLU A 53 -9.56 14.13 16.32
CA GLU A 53 -10.56 14.45 15.30
C GLU A 53 -10.81 13.27 14.34
N LEU A 54 -9.75 12.57 13.92
CA LEU A 54 -9.85 11.37 13.08
C LEU A 54 -10.63 10.24 13.79
N LYS A 55 -10.42 10.10 15.11
CA LYS A 55 -11.10 9.10 15.93
C LYS A 55 -12.58 9.46 16.13
N GLY A 56 -12.88 10.72 16.43
CA GLY A 56 -14.24 11.19 16.73
C GLY A 56 -15.11 11.45 15.51
N SER A 57 -14.59 12.20 14.52
CA SER A 57 -15.36 12.72 13.38
C SER A 57 -15.07 12.01 12.07
N GLY A 58 -14.09 11.10 12.05
CA GLY A 58 -13.78 10.29 10.89
C GLY A 58 -12.81 10.94 9.88
N GLY A 59 -12.36 12.16 10.15
CA GLY A 59 -11.40 12.90 9.34
C GLY A 59 -11.17 14.31 9.86
N PHE A 60 -10.20 15.00 9.26
CA PHE A 60 -9.84 16.38 9.61
C PHE A 60 -9.32 17.14 8.37
N PRO A 61 -9.45 18.48 8.34
CA PRO A 61 -8.74 19.31 7.38
C PRO A 61 -7.28 19.51 7.82
N VAL A 62 -6.35 19.35 6.88
CA VAL A 62 -4.95 19.74 7.06
C VAL A 62 -4.85 21.26 6.89
N SER A 63 -4.13 21.93 7.79
CA SER A 63 -3.98 23.38 7.76
C SER A 63 -3.32 23.87 6.46
N GLN A 64 -3.62 25.11 6.04
CA GLN A 64 -3.07 25.67 4.80
C GLN A 64 -1.53 25.70 4.80
N GLY A 65 -0.90 25.95 5.95
CA GLY A 65 0.55 25.88 6.08
C GLY A 65 1.09 24.45 5.90
N ALA A 66 0.52 23.49 6.61
CA ALA A 66 1.00 22.11 6.58
C ALA A 66 0.73 21.41 5.23
N ILE A 67 -0.40 21.68 4.58
CA ILE A 67 -0.67 21.10 3.26
C ILE A 67 0.29 21.63 2.18
N GLY A 68 0.71 22.90 2.30
CA GLY A 68 1.77 23.47 1.45
C GLY A 68 3.07 22.70 1.61
N VAL A 69 3.53 22.54 2.86
CA VAL A 69 4.76 21.77 3.16
C VAL A 69 4.67 20.34 2.62
N LEU A 70 3.53 19.67 2.77
CA LEU A 70 3.35 18.32 2.23
C LEU A 70 3.42 18.29 0.69
N ARG A 71 2.82 19.26 0.00
CA ARG A 71 2.83 19.32 -1.47
C ARG A 71 4.19 19.69 -2.04
N ASP A 72 4.99 20.47 -1.31
CA ASP A 72 6.36 20.79 -1.72
C ASP A 72 7.28 19.57 -1.69
N ILE A 73 6.97 18.58 -0.85
CA ILE A 73 7.79 17.37 -0.66
C ILE A 73 7.24 16.18 -1.46
N TYR A 74 5.92 16.04 -1.55
CA TYR A 74 5.26 14.85 -2.07
C TYR A 74 4.40 15.13 -3.31
N GLY A 75 4.68 14.39 -4.39
CA GLY A 75 3.71 14.12 -5.44
C GLY A 75 2.80 12.94 -5.08
N SER A 76 1.61 12.86 -5.69
CA SER A 76 0.75 11.69 -5.56
C SER A 76 -0.09 11.45 -6.80
N GLY A 77 -0.56 10.22 -6.94
CA GLY A 77 -1.50 9.81 -7.98
C GLY A 77 -2.32 8.62 -7.53
N ARG A 78 -3.16 8.12 -8.44
CA ARG A 78 -3.97 6.92 -8.25
C ARG A 78 -3.93 6.07 -9.51
N ALA A 79 -4.18 4.78 -9.35
CA ALA A 79 -4.44 3.86 -10.44
C ALA A 79 -5.67 3.01 -10.10
N SER A 80 -6.57 2.88 -11.05
CA SER A 80 -7.64 1.89 -11.06
C SER A 80 -7.09 0.51 -11.38
N GLU A 81 -7.89 -0.54 -11.19
CA GLU A 81 -7.50 -1.90 -11.56
C GLU A 81 -7.28 -2.05 -13.06
N ALA A 82 -8.06 -1.35 -13.89
CA ALA A 82 -7.90 -1.35 -15.34
C ALA A 82 -6.57 -0.72 -15.76
N GLU A 83 -6.23 0.46 -15.22
CA GLU A 83 -4.95 1.11 -15.47
C GLU A 83 -3.77 0.27 -14.94
N THR A 84 -3.94 -0.36 -13.78
CA THR A 84 -2.93 -1.25 -13.19
C THR A 84 -2.68 -2.45 -14.10
N SER A 85 -3.74 -3.09 -14.59
CA SER A 85 -3.66 -4.26 -15.48
C SER A 85 -3.01 -3.87 -16.81
N GLN A 86 -3.43 -2.75 -17.40
CA GLN A 86 -2.82 -2.22 -18.63
C GLN A 86 -1.32 -1.94 -18.44
N THR A 87 -0.93 -1.41 -17.28
CA THR A 87 0.47 -1.14 -16.97
C THR A 87 1.29 -2.42 -16.87
N ILE A 88 0.75 -3.50 -16.28
CA ILE A 88 1.42 -4.81 -16.24
C ILE A 88 1.67 -5.31 -17.67
N SER A 89 0.64 -5.31 -18.52
CA SER A 89 0.74 -5.78 -19.91
C SER A 89 1.74 -4.94 -20.72
N ALA A 90 1.66 -3.61 -20.62
CA ALA A 90 2.53 -2.69 -21.35
C ALA A 90 4.00 -2.82 -20.92
N MET A 91 4.26 -3.06 -19.64
CA MET A 91 5.63 -3.26 -19.14
C MET A 91 6.23 -4.58 -19.63
N LEU A 92 5.44 -5.65 -19.64
CA LEU A 92 5.88 -6.92 -20.22
C LEU A 92 6.20 -6.77 -21.71
N GLU A 93 5.34 -6.11 -22.48
CA GLU A 93 5.56 -5.90 -23.91
C GLU A 93 6.80 -5.04 -24.20
N ARG A 94 6.95 -3.92 -23.47
CA ARG A 94 8.03 -2.96 -23.72
C ARG A 94 9.40 -3.40 -23.19
N THR A 95 9.43 -4.16 -22.10
CA THR A 95 10.68 -4.43 -21.37
C THR A 95 10.97 -5.92 -21.14
N GLY A 96 9.98 -6.79 -21.32
CA GLY A 96 10.06 -8.20 -20.94
C GLY A 96 9.88 -8.46 -19.44
N GLU A 97 9.76 -7.42 -18.61
CA GLU A 97 9.60 -7.56 -17.16
C GLU A 97 8.13 -7.69 -16.76
N ILE A 98 7.82 -8.71 -15.95
CA ILE A 98 6.47 -8.92 -15.41
C ILE A 98 6.38 -8.28 -14.03
N LEU A 99 5.58 -7.21 -13.93
CA LEU A 99 5.34 -6.53 -12.67
C LEU A 99 4.26 -7.20 -11.83
N CYS A 100 4.40 -7.15 -10.50
CA CYS A 100 3.28 -7.37 -9.61
C CYS A 100 2.34 -6.13 -9.64
N PRO A 101 1.05 -6.28 -9.29
CA PRO A 101 0.08 -5.18 -9.40
C PRO A 101 0.48 -3.96 -8.55
N HIS A 102 1.04 -4.14 -7.35
CA HIS A 102 1.54 -3.05 -6.51
C HIS A 102 2.66 -2.23 -7.17
N THR A 103 3.55 -2.90 -7.91
CA THR A 103 4.64 -2.23 -8.62
C THR A 103 4.10 -1.48 -9.85
N ALA A 104 3.13 -2.08 -10.54
CA ALA A 104 2.46 -1.45 -11.68
C ALA A 104 1.73 -0.16 -11.28
N VAL A 105 1.09 -0.10 -10.11
CA VAL A 105 0.53 1.17 -9.59
C VAL A 105 1.61 2.25 -9.48
N GLY A 106 2.77 1.90 -8.92
CA GLY A 106 3.90 2.83 -8.79
C GLY A 106 4.45 3.31 -10.13
N VAL A 107 4.61 2.40 -11.10
CA VAL A 107 5.07 2.72 -12.46
C VAL A 107 4.07 3.62 -13.18
N LYS A 108 2.78 3.28 -13.14
CA LYS A 108 1.71 4.08 -13.75
C LYS A 108 1.75 5.52 -13.25
N VAL A 109 1.74 5.71 -11.94
CA VAL A 109 1.73 7.05 -11.33
C VAL A 109 3.03 7.80 -11.66
N ALA A 110 4.17 7.12 -11.67
CA ALA A 110 5.46 7.70 -12.04
C ALA A 110 5.49 8.20 -13.50
N GLU A 111 4.95 7.44 -14.45
CA GLU A 111 4.89 7.85 -15.85
C GLU A 111 4.00 9.09 -16.07
N GLU A 112 2.94 9.24 -15.27
CA GLU A 112 2.05 10.41 -15.30
C GLU A 112 2.68 11.68 -14.72
N GLN A 113 3.75 11.58 -13.93
CA GLN A 113 4.49 12.75 -13.46
C GLN A 113 5.34 13.40 -14.57
N GLY A 114 5.45 12.75 -15.73
CA GLY A 114 6.20 13.25 -16.88
C GLY A 114 7.69 12.99 -16.81
N GLN A 115 8.37 13.28 -17.91
CA GLN A 115 9.82 13.13 -18.02
C GLN A 115 10.53 14.36 -17.45
N SER A 116 11.55 14.10 -16.64
CA SER A 116 12.45 15.11 -16.08
C SER A 116 13.89 14.72 -16.38
N ALA A 117 14.82 15.68 -16.27
CA ALA A 117 16.25 15.40 -16.27
C ALA A 117 16.66 14.52 -15.07
N THR A 118 15.86 14.54 -13.99
CA THR A 118 16.07 13.69 -12.82
C THR A 118 15.54 12.28 -13.07
N PRO A 119 16.36 11.21 -12.92
CA PRO A 119 15.90 9.84 -13.07
C PRO A 119 14.78 9.48 -12.10
N MET A 120 13.72 8.83 -12.62
CA MET A 120 12.64 8.28 -11.81
C MET A 120 13.01 6.88 -11.32
N ILE A 121 12.83 6.62 -10.02
CA ILE A 121 13.02 5.30 -9.40
C ILE A 121 11.67 4.81 -8.88
N THR A 122 11.20 3.68 -9.41
CA THR A 122 9.97 3.03 -8.94
C THR A 122 10.31 1.84 -8.04
N LEU A 123 9.68 1.75 -6.88
CA LEU A 123 9.91 0.66 -5.93
C LEU A 123 9.10 -0.58 -6.31
N ALA A 124 9.79 -1.67 -6.64
CA ALA A 124 9.16 -2.99 -6.83
C ALA A 124 8.93 -3.66 -5.47
N THR A 125 7.73 -3.50 -4.91
CA THR A 125 7.43 -3.88 -3.51
C THR A 125 7.12 -5.37 -3.31
N ALA A 126 6.86 -6.11 -4.40
CA ALA A 126 6.62 -7.54 -4.35
C ALA A 126 7.00 -8.22 -5.67
N HIS A 127 7.33 -9.51 -5.59
CA HIS A 127 7.53 -10.37 -6.75
C HIS A 127 6.18 -10.73 -7.40
N ALA A 128 6.11 -10.81 -8.73
CA ALA A 128 4.88 -11.11 -9.49
C ALA A 128 4.18 -12.40 -9.03
N ALA A 129 4.96 -13.45 -8.73
CA ALA A 129 4.46 -14.73 -8.22
C ALA A 129 3.68 -14.65 -6.88
N LYS A 130 3.72 -13.52 -6.15
CA LYS A 130 2.86 -13.32 -4.97
C LYS A 130 1.41 -12.98 -5.32
N PHE A 131 1.16 -12.54 -6.56
CA PHE A 131 -0.16 -12.14 -7.05
C PHE A 131 -0.43 -12.75 -8.44
N PRO A 132 -0.35 -14.09 -8.57
CA PRO A 132 -0.32 -14.75 -9.87
C PRO A 132 -1.61 -14.55 -10.66
N ASP A 133 -2.77 -14.48 -10.00
CA ASP A 133 -4.08 -14.35 -10.68
C ASP A 133 -4.23 -12.97 -11.35
N ALA A 134 -3.82 -11.90 -10.69
CA ALA A 134 -3.86 -10.55 -11.27
C ALA A 134 -2.91 -10.43 -12.47
N VAL A 135 -1.73 -11.04 -12.38
CA VAL A 135 -0.73 -11.04 -13.45
C VAL A 135 -1.20 -11.87 -14.64
N GLU A 136 -1.73 -13.07 -14.40
CA GLU A 136 -2.27 -13.94 -15.45
C GLU A 136 -3.47 -13.29 -16.15
N ALA A 137 -4.38 -12.65 -15.40
CA ALA A 137 -5.50 -11.93 -16.00
C ALA A 137 -5.05 -10.77 -16.90
N ALA A 138 -3.98 -10.05 -16.53
CA ALA A 138 -3.47 -8.93 -17.31
C ALA A 138 -2.64 -9.36 -18.53
N THR A 139 -1.89 -10.46 -18.44
CA THR A 139 -0.85 -10.81 -19.42
C THR A 139 -1.08 -12.13 -20.15
N GLY A 140 -1.98 -12.97 -19.67
CA GLY A 140 -2.10 -14.38 -20.07
C GLY A 140 -0.97 -15.27 -19.57
N VAL A 141 -0.02 -14.74 -18.79
CA VAL A 141 1.14 -15.48 -18.26
C VAL A 141 1.00 -15.64 -16.76
N ARG A 142 1.01 -16.89 -16.29
CA ARG A 142 1.09 -17.18 -14.85
C ARG A 142 2.55 -17.12 -14.39
N PRO A 143 2.93 -16.19 -13.50
CA PRO A 143 4.32 -16.02 -13.10
C PRO A 143 4.79 -17.24 -12.27
N PRO A 144 5.92 -17.87 -12.62
CA PRO A 144 6.44 -19.00 -11.87
C PRO A 144 6.99 -18.57 -10.51
N LEU A 145 7.03 -19.51 -9.56
CA LEU A 145 7.79 -19.31 -8.32
C LEU A 145 9.29 -19.18 -8.63
N PRO A 146 10.04 -18.36 -7.88
CA PRO A 146 11.50 -18.34 -7.98
C PRO A 146 12.09 -19.74 -7.72
N ASN A 147 13.16 -20.12 -8.43
CA ASN A 147 13.77 -21.46 -8.32
C ASN A 147 14.04 -21.92 -6.88
N ARG A 148 14.52 -21.02 -6.01
CA ARG A 148 14.78 -21.30 -4.58
C ARG A 148 13.54 -21.67 -3.75
N MET A 149 12.36 -21.44 -4.31
CA MET A 149 11.03 -21.68 -3.71
C MET A 149 10.18 -22.58 -4.62
N GLY A 150 10.76 -23.25 -5.63
CA GLY A 150 10.00 -24.10 -6.55
C GLY A 150 9.28 -25.27 -5.88
N ASP A 151 9.78 -25.70 -4.71
CA ASP A 151 9.21 -26.76 -3.87
C ASP A 151 8.25 -26.22 -2.78
N LEU A 152 7.91 -24.92 -2.78
CA LEU A 152 7.20 -24.27 -1.67
C LEU A 152 5.88 -24.96 -1.34
N TYR A 153 5.11 -25.37 -2.35
CA TYR A 153 3.80 -26.01 -2.18
C TYR A 153 3.89 -27.49 -1.76
N GLN A 154 5.09 -28.09 -1.79
CA GLN A 154 5.34 -29.46 -1.34
C GLN A 154 5.80 -29.53 0.12
N ARG A 155 6.18 -28.38 0.72
CA ARG A 155 6.64 -28.32 2.11
C ARG A 155 5.48 -28.51 3.08
N SER A 156 5.73 -29.23 4.17
CA SER A 156 4.72 -29.42 5.22
C SER A 156 4.42 -28.11 5.94
N GLU A 157 3.14 -27.74 6.03
CA GLU A 157 2.69 -26.60 6.81
C GLU A 157 2.63 -26.92 8.32
N ARG A 158 2.94 -25.93 9.16
CA ARG A 158 2.76 -26.02 10.62
C ARG A 158 1.79 -24.95 11.08
N VAL A 159 0.53 -25.35 11.28
CA VAL A 159 -0.57 -24.46 11.67
C VAL A 159 -1.23 -25.00 12.93
N THR A 160 -1.50 -24.12 13.91
CA THR A 160 -2.36 -24.44 15.06
C THR A 160 -3.64 -23.65 14.95
N ARG A 161 -4.77 -24.34 14.81
CA ARG A 161 -6.08 -23.70 14.74
C ARG A 161 -6.52 -23.29 16.15
N VAL A 162 -7.15 -22.14 16.25
CA VAL A 162 -7.70 -21.56 17.49
C VAL A 162 -9.04 -20.90 17.15
N GLY A 163 -9.98 -20.87 18.10
CA GLY A 163 -11.25 -20.18 17.93
C GLY A 163 -11.04 -18.68 17.74
N ASN A 164 -12.07 -18.01 17.19
CA ASN A 164 -12.12 -16.55 17.14
C ASN A 164 -12.49 -15.99 18.53
N ASP A 165 -11.67 -16.28 19.52
CA ASP A 165 -11.85 -15.89 20.92
C ASP A 165 -10.53 -15.36 21.48
N LEU A 166 -10.59 -14.22 22.18
CA LEU A 166 -9.40 -13.55 22.72
C LEU A 166 -8.71 -14.42 23.79
N GLY A 167 -9.48 -15.06 24.67
CA GLY A 167 -8.96 -15.89 25.75
C GLY A 167 -8.25 -17.14 25.22
N GLU A 168 -8.82 -17.78 24.19
CA GLU A 168 -8.18 -18.92 23.53
C GLU A 168 -6.86 -18.54 22.84
N ILE A 169 -6.82 -17.38 22.15
CA ILE A 169 -5.60 -16.88 21.52
C ILE A 169 -4.52 -16.59 22.57
N GLU A 170 -4.87 -15.89 23.67
CA GLU A 170 -3.94 -15.61 24.75
C GLU A 170 -3.41 -16.88 25.41
N ALA A 171 -4.28 -17.85 25.69
CA ALA A 171 -3.90 -19.13 26.27
C ALA A 171 -2.95 -19.90 25.35
N LEU A 172 -3.20 -19.90 24.04
CA LEU A 172 -2.32 -20.51 23.05
C LEU A 172 -0.94 -19.86 23.04
N ILE A 173 -0.86 -18.53 23.02
CA ILE A 173 0.41 -17.79 23.06
C ILE A 173 1.20 -18.14 24.32
N ARG A 174 0.56 -18.12 25.50
CA ARG A 174 1.21 -18.49 26.77
C ARG A 174 1.74 -19.92 26.74
N LYS A 175 0.95 -20.87 26.25
CA LYS A 175 1.33 -22.29 26.12
C LYS A 175 2.53 -22.48 25.18
N MET A 176 2.59 -21.75 24.07
CA MET A 176 3.68 -21.87 23.09
C MET A 176 4.97 -21.19 23.54
N ARG A 177 4.91 -20.14 24.36
CA ARG A 177 6.11 -19.50 24.96
C ARG A 177 6.74 -20.31 26.09
N ALA A 178 5.97 -21.18 26.74
CA ALA A 178 6.44 -22.00 27.86
C ALA A 178 7.14 -23.30 27.42
N LYS A 179 7.13 -23.60 26.12
CA LYS A 179 7.87 -24.72 25.49
C LYS A 179 9.19 -24.23 24.92
#